data_AF-A0A349UXV5-F1
#
_entry.id   AF-A0A349UXV5-F1
#
_cell.length_a   1.000
_cell.length_b   1.000
_cell.length_c   1.000
_cell.angle_alpha   90.00
_cell.angle_beta   90.00
_cell.angle_gamma   90.00
#
_symmetry.space_group_name_H-M   'P 1'
#
loop_
_entity.id
_entity.type
_entity.pdbx_description
1 polymer ?
#
loop_
_entity_poly.entity_id
_entity_poly.type
_entity_poly.pdbx_seq_one_letter_code
_entity_poly.pdbx_strand_id
1 'polypeptide(L)'
;MFLKNAWYVAGWSKEYGQKLVAQRLLNECVVLYRKQDGTPVALEDACPHRKLPLSKGSLKNDVIECGYHGLTFDGSGKCVAAPTQPEQIPEKARVRSYPVVDRYRLLWIWMGEPELADPNDIVHIENFDNPNWGCTEGGTMEMECNYLWICDNLLDPSHVAWVHVSSFAGAGTDDGQLDLHRTESGVTVSRWIYGQLPSPYYSGLVKFEGQCDRLQHYELRIPSIAINKSVYTPVGTGGP
;
A
#
# COMPACT_ATOMS: atom_id res chain seq x y z
N MET A 1 17.90 5.81 1.10
CA MET A 1 17.20 7.04 0.67
C MET A 1 15.78 6.64 0.30
N PHE A 2 14.77 7.43 0.65
CA PHE A 2 13.36 7.15 0.33
C PHE A 2 12.80 8.26 -0.55
N LEU A 3 11.88 7.92 -1.45
CA LEU A 3 11.06 8.89 -2.17
C LEU A 3 9.92 9.29 -1.24
N LYS A 4 9.89 10.53 -0.77
CA LYS A 4 8.85 10.96 0.19
C LYS A 4 7.62 11.55 -0.49
N ASN A 5 7.79 12.19 -1.63
CA ASN A 5 6.72 12.78 -2.43
C ASN A 5 6.05 11.70 -3.29
N ALA A 6 5.45 10.73 -2.63
CA ALA A 6 4.73 9.62 -3.23
C ALA A 6 3.77 8.97 -2.22
N TRP A 7 2.71 8.34 -2.72
CA TRP A 7 1.79 7.56 -1.91
C TRP A 7 2.37 6.19 -1.58
N TYR A 8 2.33 5.84 -0.29
CA TYR A 8 2.62 4.50 0.21
C TYR A 8 1.39 3.91 0.88
N VAL A 9 1.33 2.58 0.95
CA VAL A 9 0.33 1.88 1.77
C VAL A 9 0.88 1.76 3.19
N ALA A 10 0.18 2.34 4.18
CA ALA A 10 0.48 2.16 5.60
C ALA A 10 0.05 0.78 6.10
N GLY A 11 -1.05 0.25 5.56
CA GLY A 11 -1.56 -1.08 5.85
C GLY A 11 -2.99 -1.26 5.34
N TRP A 12 -3.66 -2.31 5.80
CA TRP A 12 -5.06 -2.53 5.48
C TRP A 12 -5.92 -1.51 6.22
N SER A 13 -6.86 -0.89 5.51
CA SER A 13 -7.76 0.13 6.06
C SER A 13 -8.50 -0.33 7.32
N LYS A 14 -8.85 -1.62 7.39
CA LYS A 14 -9.53 -2.28 8.52
C LYS A 14 -8.66 -2.42 9.80
N GLU A 15 -7.34 -2.28 9.69
CA GLU A 15 -6.42 -2.37 10.84
C GLU A 15 -6.45 -1.10 11.70
N TYR A 16 -7.00 -0.02 11.16
CA TYR A 16 -7.07 1.28 11.81
C TYR A 16 -8.51 1.62 12.17
N GLY A 17 -8.74 1.86 13.46
CA GLY A 17 -10.03 2.28 14.00
C GLY A 17 -9.85 3.35 15.07
N GLN A 18 -10.76 3.40 16.04
CA GLN A 18 -10.71 4.28 17.22
C GLN A 18 -9.69 3.79 18.26
N LYS A 19 -8.44 3.59 17.81
CA LYS A 19 -7.30 3.15 18.61
C LYS A 19 -6.02 3.69 17.97
N LEU A 20 -5.09 4.13 18.81
CA LEU A 20 -3.76 4.57 18.37
C LEU A 20 -2.93 3.36 17.93
N VAL A 21 -2.48 3.37 16.68
CA VAL A 21 -1.60 2.36 16.09
C VAL A 21 -0.27 3.02 15.74
N ALA A 22 0.81 2.55 16.37
CA ALA A 22 2.15 3.03 16.07
C ALA A 22 2.74 2.24 14.89
N GLN A 23 3.35 2.93 13.94
CA GLN A 23 4.08 2.34 12.83
C GLN A 23 5.35 3.11 12.52
N ARG A 24 6.32 2.43 11.91
CA ARG A 24 7.52 3.07 11.36
C ARG A 24 7.47 3.01 9.84
N LEU A 25 7.38 4.17 9.19
CA LEU A 25 7.26 4.32 7.76
C LEU A 25 8.39 5.22 7.25
N LEU A 26 9.18 4.75 6.28
CA LEU A 26 10.32 5.49 5.72
C LEU A 26 11.30 6.05 6.80
N ASN A 27 11.54 5.25 7.84
CA ASN A 27 12.32 5.59 9.05
C ASN A 27 11.72 6.68 9.96
N GLU A 28 10.47 7.07 9.76
CA GLU A 28 9.74 8.01 10.63
C GLU A 28 8.70 7.23 11.47
N CYS A 29 8.58 7.57 12.76
CA CYS A 29 7.55 7.00 13.63
C CYS A 29 6.24 7.78 13.44
N VAL A 30 5.16 7.06 13.17
CA VAL A 30 3.83 7.61 12.87
C VAL A 30 2.80 6.94 13.78
N VAL A 31 1.86 7.72 14.30
CA VAL A 31 0.66 7.22 14.97
C VAL A 31 -0.54 7.41 14.06
N LEU A 32 -1.22 6.32 13.75
CA LEU A 32 -2.42 6.29 12.92
C LEU A 32 -3.65 5.92 13.76
N TYR A 33 -4.78 6.54 13.45
CA TYR A 33 -6.09 6.21 14.03
C TYR A 33 -7.21 6.72 13.13
N ARG A 34 -8.46 6.46 13.51
CA ARG A 34 -9.64 7.08 12.93
C ARG A 34 -10.39 7.90 13.94
N LYS A 35 -10.90 9.04 13.48
CA LYS A 35 -11.91 9.83 14.18
C LYS A 35 -13.24 9.06 14.28
N GLN A 36 -14.17 9.58 15.07
CA GLN A 36 -15.47 8.95 15.31
C GLN A 36 -16.31 8.87 14.04
N ASP A 37 -16.11 9.82 13.11
CA ASP A 37 -16.73 9.84 11.79
C ASP A 37 -16.04 8.90 10.77
N GLY A 38 -15.00 8.17 11.18
CA GLY A 38 -14.23 7.27 10.33
C GLY A 38 -13.08 7.93 9.55
N THR A 39 -12.94 9.26 9.61
CA THR A 39 -11.85 9.99 8.96
C THR A 39 -10.49 9.51 9.47
N PRO A 40 -9.60 9.01 8.60
CA PRO A 40 -8.27 8.60 9.01
C PRO A 40 -7.40 9.80 9.41
N VAL A 41 -6.49 9.57 10.35
CA VAL A 41 -5.51 10.55 10.80
C VAL A 41 -4.17 9.85 10.96
N ALA A 42 -3.09 10.51 10.51
CA ALA A 42 -1.72 10.12 10.79
C ALA A 42 -0.92 11.32 11.30
N LEU A 43 -0.26 11.16 12.45
CA LEU A 43 0.59 12.18 13.06
C LEU A 43 1.99 11.61 13.33
N GLU A 44 3.00 12.48 13.43
CA GLU A 44 4.32 12.09 13.95
C GLU A 44 4.14 11.53 15.36
N ASP A 45 4.69 10.33 15.60
CA ASP A 45 4.61 9.66 16.89
C ASP A 45 5.65 10.21 17.89
N ALA A 46 5.69 11.53 18.05
CA ALA A 46 6.62 12.21 18.94
C ALA A 46 6.05 13.56 19.42
N CYS A 47 5.70 13.63 20.71
CA CYS A 47 5.23 14.87 21.31
C CYS A 47 6.30 15.99 21.20
N PRO A 48 5.98 17.20 20.71
CA PRO A 48 6.95 18.27 20.52
C PRO A 48 7.60 18.76 21.82
N HIS A 49 7.00 18.47 22.99
CA HIS A 49 7.56 18.85 24.28
C HIS A 49 8.84 18.06 24.64
N ARG A 50 8.78 16.73 24.63
CA ARG A 50 9.89 15.85 25.07
C ARG A 50 10.08 14.58 24.21
N LYS A 51 9.47 14.55 23.02
CA LYS A 51 9.59 13.47 22.02
C LYS A 51 9.13 12.09 22.49
N LEU A 52 8.28 12.03 23.52
CA LEU A 52 7.60 10.78 23.89
C LEU A 52 6.55 10.38 22.83
N PRO A 53 6.37 9.07 22.57
CA PRO A 53 5.42 8.57 21.60
C PRO A 53 3.98 8.93 22.00
N LEU A 54 3.27 9.57 21.08
CA LEU A 54 1.85 9.91 21.23
C LEU A 54 0.96 8.67 21.20
N SER A 55 1.39 7.61 20.51
CA SER A 55 0.76 6.30 20.47
C SER A 55 0.68 5.61 21.83
N LYS A 56 1.50 6.02 22.81
CA LYS A 56 1.43 5.58 24.21
C LYS A 56 0.57 6.50 25.09
N GLY A 57 -0.06 7.51 24.50
CA GLY A 57 -1.04 8.37 25.15
C GLY A 57 -2.44 7.77 25.15
N SER A 58 -3.45 8.62 25.19
CA SER A 58 -4.85 8.22 25.09
C SER A 58 -5.56 8.99 23.98
N LEU A 59 -6.41 8.28 23.24
CA LEU A 59 -7.32 8.89 22.29
C LEU A 59 -8.62 9.20 23.02
N LYS A 60 -8.94 10.48 23.17
CA LYS A 60 -10.18 10.95 23.80
C LYS A 60 -10.98 11.69 22.76
N ASN A 61 -12.13 11.15 22.38
CA ASN A 61 -12.86 11.59 21.18
C ASN A 61 -11.95 11.46 19.94
N ASP A 62 -11.60 12.58 19.31
CA ASP A 62 -10.79 12.64 18.10
C ASP A 62 -9.42 13.32 18.32
N VAL A 63 -8.99 13.43 19.58
CA VAL A 63 -7.74 14.10 19.94
C VAL A 63 -6.84 13.18 20.77
N ILE A 64 -5.53 13.26 20.51
CA ILE A 64 -4.53 12.47 21.24
C ILE A 64 -4.03 13.29 22.43
N GLU A 65 -4.27 12.80 23.64
CA GLU A 65 -3.65 13.31 24.85
C GLU A 65 -2.32 12.58 25.09
N CYS A 66 -1.21 13.32 25.08
CA CYS A 66 0.11 12.78 25.35
C CYS A 66 0.20 12.22 26.78
N GLY A 67 0.58 10.95 26.92
CA GLY A 67 0.66 10.25 28.20
C GLY A 67 1.74 10.75 29.17
N TYR A 68 2.50 11.80 28.83
CA TYR A 68 3.50 12.36 29.72
C TYR A 68 2.99 13.57 30.51
N HIS A 69 2.66 14.66 29.82
CA HIS A 69 2.27 15.93 30.45
C HIS A 69 0.88 16.41 29.98
N GLY A 70 0.15 15.57 29.24
CA GLY A 70 -1.23 15.83 28.82
C GLY A 70 -1.40 16.88 27.73
N LEU A 71 -0.34 17.27 27.00
CA LEU A 71 -0.55 18.06 25.78
C LEU A 71 -1.44 17.28 24.81
N THR A 72 -2.48 17.92 24.32
CA THR A 72 -3.51 17.27 23.51
C THR A 72 -3.48 17.81 22.09
N PHE A 73 -3.48 16.92 21.10
CA PHE A 73 -3.33 17.26 19.68
C PHE A 73 -4.53 16.79 18.87
N ASP A 74 -5.06 17.66 18.00
CA ASP A 74 -6.07 17.28 17.02
C ASP A 74 -5.46 16.57 15.80
N GLY A 75 -6.30 16.10 14.87
CA GLY A 75 -5.82 15.42 13.65
C GLY A 75 -5.03 16.27 12.67
N SER A 76 -5.01 17.60 12.82
CA SER A 76 -4.10 18.48 12.07
C SER A 76 -2.72 18.57 12.71
N GLY A 77 -2.55 17.98 13.89
CA GLY A 77 -1.33 18.06 14.70
C GLY A 77 -1.23 19.33 15.55
N LYS A 78 -2.26 20.19 15.56
CA LYS A 78 -2.31 21.39 16.39
C LYS A 78 -2.53 20.99 17.86
N CYS A 79 -1.76 21.57 18.77
CA CYS A 79 -2.05 21.47 20.20
C CYS A 79 -3.35 22.24 20.52
N VAL A 80 -4.34 21.55 21.07
CA VAL A 80 -5.66 22.09 21.41
C VAL A 80 -5.92 22.17 22.90
N ALA A 81 -5.07 21.55 23.73
CA ALA A 81 -5.10 21.73 25.18
C ALA A 81 -3.72 21.55 25.80
N ALA A 82 -3.44 22.33 26.85
CA ALA A 82 -2.24 22.25 27.67
C ALA A 82 -2.63 22.30 29.15
N PRO A 83 -2.79 21.14 29.83
CA PRO A 83 -3.34 21.09 31.20
C PRO A 83 -2.56 21.90 32.24
N THR A 84 -1.25 22.06 32.03
CA THR A 84 -0.38 22.84 32.94
C THR A 84 -0.46 24.35 32.69
N GLN A 85 -1.01 24.78 31.55
CA GLN A 85 -1.13 26.18 31.12
C GLN A 85 -2.44 26.39 30.33
N PRO A 86 -3.62 26.22 30.96
CA PRO A 86 -4.90 26.15 30.25
C PRO A 86 -5.28 27.44 29.51
N GLU A 87 -4.81 28.59 30.01
CA GLU A 87 -5.06 29.90 29.39
C GLU A 87 -4.05 30.26 28.29
N GLN A 88 -2.97 29.48 28.12
CA GLN A 88 -1.85 29.79 27.24
C GLN A 88 -1.37 28.54 26.49
N ILE A 89 -2.21 28.04 25.58
CA ILE A 89 -1.83 26.91 24.72
C ILE A 89 -0.67 27.34 23.81
N PRO A 90 0.50 26.66 23.83
CA PRO A 90 1.64 27.08 23.02
C PRO A 90 1.37 26.89 21.52
N GLU A 91 1.31 27.98 20.75
CA GLU A 91 1.02 27.94 19.30
C GLU A 91 2.04 27.11 18.49
N LYS A 92 3.28 27.06 18.98
CA LYS A 92 4.39 26.31 18.39
C LYS A 92 4.40 24.83 18.78
N ALA A 93 3.57 24.40 19.74
CA ALA A 93 3.40 22.98 20.04
C ALA A 93 2.56 22.36 18.92
N ARG A 94 3.25 21.89 17.88
CA ARG A 94 2.64 21.21 16.75
C ARG A 94 3.36 19.89 16.49
N VAL A 95 2.57 18.90 16.13
CA VAL A 95 3.03 17.59 15.66
C VAL A 95 2.86 17.61 14.15
N ARG A 96 3.79 17.01 13.41
CA ARG A 96 3.60 16.85 11.95
C ARG A 96 2.36 15.98 11.69
N SER A 97 1.47 16.43 10.80
CA SER A 97 0.37 15.63 10.27
C SER A 97 0.72 15.17 8.85
N TYR A 98 0.31 13.96 8.49
CA TYR A 98 0.55 13.37 7.17
C TYR A 98 -0.77 13.24 6.41
N PRO A 99 -0.83 13.63 5.12
CA PRO A 99 -1.98 13.32 4.29
C PRO A 99 -2.22 11.81 4.26
N VAL A 100 -3.48 11.42 4.48
CA VAL A 100 -3.92 10.03 4.47
C VAL A 100 -5.21 9.89 3.68
N VAL A 101 -5.31 8.81 2.91
CA VAL A 101 -6.48 8.51 2.08
C VAL A 101 -6.89 7.07 2.31
N ASP A 102 -8.16 6.86 2.61
CA ASP A 102 -8.75 5.53 2.68
C ASP A 102 -9.35 5.18 1.32
N ARG A 103 -8.71 4.26 0.60
CA ARG A 103 -9.14 3.87 -0.76
C ARG A 103 -8.73 2.44 -1.06
N TYR A 104 -9.59 1.71 -1.74
CA TYR A 104 -9.33 0.33 -2.17
C TYR A 104 -9.02 -0.63 -1.01
N ARG A 105 -9.66 -0.42 0.15
CA ARG A 105 -9.43 -1.13 1.43
C ARG A 105 -8.00 -0.99 1.97
N LEU A 106 -7.23 -0.05 1.46
CA LEU A 106 -5.88 0.28 1.91
C LEU A 106 -5.88 1.67 2.52
N LEU A 107 -5.10 1.85 3.59
CA LEU A 107 -4.83 3.17 4.12
C LEU A 107 -3.55 3.69 3.46
N TRP A 108 -3.70 4.70 2.61
CA TRP A 108 -2.62 5.37 1.90
C TRP A 108 -2.09 6.53 2.74
N ILE A 109 -0.79 6.76 2.71
CA ILE A 109 -0.11 7.84 3.42
C ILE A 109 0.94 8.52 2.54
N TRP A 110 1.03 9.84 2.65
CA TRP A 110 2.04 10.66 2.00
C TRP A 110 3.03 11.19 3.03
N MET A 111 4.30 10.82 2.88
CA MET A 111 5.36 11.14 3.87
C MET A 111 6.21 12.37 3.48
N GLY A 112 5.88 13.00 2.35
CA GLY A 112 6.59 14.12 1.75
C GLY A 112 6.01 15.48 2.10
N GLU A 113 6.09 16.39 1.15
CA GLU A 113 5.51 17.73 1.21
C GLU A 113 3.98 17.61 1.07
N PRO A 114 3.19 17.97 2.09
CA PRO A 114 1.73 17.75 2.07
C PRO A 114 1.01 18.39 0.88
N GLU A 115 1.51 19.52 0.40
CA GLU A 115 0.86 20.29 -0.68
C GLU A 115 1.03 19.65 -2.06
N LEU A 116 1.88 18.64 -2.18
CA LEU A 116 2.05 17.83 -3.39
C LEU A 116 1.26 16.52 -3.34
N ALA A 117 0.56 16.23 -2.24
CA ALA A 117 -0.15 14.98 -2.04
C ALA A 117 -1.51 15.00 -2.76
N ASP A 118 -1.52 14.80 -4.08
CA ASP A 118 -2.77 14.64 -4.84
C ASP A 118 -3.33 13.22 -4.66
N PRO A 119 -4.53 13.02 -4.07
CA PRO A 119 -5.17 11.71 -3.98
C PRO A 119 -5.44 11.03 -5.33
N ASN A 120 -5.42 11.76 -6.44
CA ASN A 120 -5.59 11.19 -7.78
C ASN A 120 -4.34 10.45 -8.28
N ASP A 121 -3.18 10.67 -7.67
CA ASP A 121 -1.95 9.94 -7.97
C ASP A 121 -1.91 8.54 -7.36
N ILE A 122 -2.86 8.21 -6.45
CA ILE A 122 -3.04 6.85 -5.96
C ILE A 122 -3.45 5.96 -7.12
N VAL A 123 -2.72 4.84 -7.27
CA VAL A 123 -2.91 3.90 -8.36
C VAL A 123 -4.38 3.46 -8.52
N HIS A 124 -4.88 3.47 -9.75
CA HIS A 124 -6.22 2.98 -10.04
C HIS A 124 -6.23 1.45 -10.08
N ILE A 125 -7.11 0.83 -9.29
CA ILE A 125 -7.34 -0.62 -9.34
C ILE A 125 -8.60 -0.87 -10.18
N GLU A 126 -8.38 -1.38 -11.39
CA GLU A 126 -9.47 -1.71 -12.30
C GLU A 126 -10.43 -2.73 -11.68
N ASN A 127 -11.73 -2.56 -11.92
CA ASN A 127 -12.80 -3.44 -11.44
C ASN A 127 -12.97 -3.55 -9.91
N PHE A 128 -12.27 -2.74 -9.10
CA PHE A 128 -12.40 -2.81 -7.64
C PHE A 128 -13.85 -2.60 -7.16
N ASP A 129 -14.55 -1.60 -7.72
CA ASP A 129 -15.94 -1.30 -7.40
C ASP A 129 -16.94 -2.08 -8.27
N ASN A 130 -16.48 -3.01 -9.11
CA ASN A 130 -17.35 -3.77 -9.99
C ASN A 130 -17.96 -4.96 -9.22
N PRO A 131 -19.29 -5.00 -9.00
CA PRO A 131 -19.93 -6.06 -8.21
C PRO A 131 -19.84 -7.45 -8.87
N ASN A 132 -19.47 -7.51 -10.16
CA ASN A 132 -19.27 -8.77 -10.86
C ASN A 132 -17.88 -9.38 -10.61
N TRP A 133 -17.00 -8.67 -9.89
CA TRP A 133 -15.68 -9.13 -9.53
C TRP A 133 -15.62 -9.51 -8.05
N GLY A 134 -14.94 -10.62 -7.76
CA GLY A 134 -14.61 -11.00 -6.39
C GLY A 134 -13.38 -10.24 -5.91
N CYS A 135 -13.40 -9.83 -4.65
CA CYS A 135 -12.19 -9.36 -3.96
C CYS A 135 -11.73 -10.44 -2.98
N THR A 136 -10.47 -10.86 -3.10
CA THR A 136 -9.86 -11.72 -2.09
C THR A 136 -9.45 -10.89 -0.86
N GLU A 137 -9.48 -11.52 0.32
CA GLU A 137 -8.79 -10.94 1.47
C GLU A 137 -7.29 -11.01 1.20
N GLY A 138 -6.60 -9.88 1.30
CA GLY A 138 -5.15 -9.87 1.23
C GLY A 138 -4.50 -10.17 2.57
N GLY A 139 -3.17 -10.10 2.59
CA GLY A 139 -2.34 -10.30 3.78
C GLY A 139 -1.18 -9.31 3.83
N THR A 140 -0.40 -9.40 4.91
CA THR A 140 0.85 -8.66 5.08
C THR A 140 1.97 -9.65 5.35
N MET A 141 3.17 -9.33 4.88
CA MET A 141 4.37 -10.11 5.15
C MET A 141 5.51 -9.14 5.45
N GLU A 142 6.17 -9.34 6.57
CA GLU A 142 7.39 -8.60 6.91
C GLU A 142 8.59 -9.27 6.23
N MET A 143 9.43 -8.45 5.60
CA MET A 143 10.63 -8.91 4.90
C MET A 143 11.81 -8.06 5.34
N GLU A 144 12.83 -8.70 5.93
CA GLU A 144 14.05 -8.04 6.43
C GLU A 144 15.02 -7.70 5.30
N CYS A 145 14.61 -6.83 4.39
CA CYS A 145 15.40 -6.46 3.23
C CYS A 145 15.14 -5.02 2.78
N ASN A 146 15.95 -4.54 1.83
CA ASN A 146 15.62 -3.30 1.14
C ASN A 146 14.38 -3.51 0.26
N TYR A 147 13.39 -2.62 0.37
CA TYR A 147 12.14 -2.71 -0.40
C TYR A 147 12.34 -2.82 -1.92
N LEU A 148 13.46 -2.29 -2.44
CA LEU A 148 13.79 -2.39 -3.86
C LEU A 148 14.04 -3.83 -4.31
N TRP A 149 14.56 -4.71 -3.45
CA TRP A 149 14.73 -6.12 -3.81
C TRP A 149 13.39 -6.83 -4.00
N ILE A 150 12.35 -6.38 -3.28
CA ILE A 150 10.98 -6.88 -3.48
C ILE A 150 10.38 -6.29 -4.75
N CYS A 151 10.68 -5.03 -5.07
CA CYS A 151 10.30 -4.44 -6.34
C CYS A 151 10.93 -5.18 -7.52
N ASP A 152 12.23 -5.50 -7.44
CA ASP A 152 12.94 -6.29 -8.46
C ASP A 152 12.32 -7.68 -8.60
N ASN A 153 12.05 -8.36 -7.49
CA ASN A 153 11.40 -9.68 -7.50
C ASN A 153 10.01 -9.63 -8.16
N LEU A 154 9.20 -8.61 -7.84
CA LEU A 154 7.86 -8.44 -8.38
C LEU A 154 7.83 -7.77 -9.76
N LEU A 155 8.97 -7.41 -10.34
CA LEU A 155 9.06 -6.92 -11.72
C LEU A 155 9.63 -7.99 -12.67
N ASP A 156 10.28 -9.02 -12.14
CA ASP A 156 10.91 -10.09 -12.91
C ASP A 156 10.04 -11.36 -12.97
N PRO A 157 9.26 -11.60 -14.04
CA PRO A 157 8.53 -12.85 -14.19
C PRO A 157 9.40 -14.07 -14.53
N SER A 158 10.69 -13.91 -14.83
CA SER A 158 11.56 -15.03 -15.24
C SER A 158 11.82 -16.03 -14.11
N HIS A 159 11.83 -15.56 -12.86
CA HIS A 159 12.02 -16.43 -11.69
C HIS A 159 10.88 -17.44 -11.49
N VAL A 160 9.72 -17.25 -12.14
CA VAL A 160 8.53 -18.08 -11.97
C VAL A 160 8.77 -19.54 -12.34
N ALA A 161 9.55 -19.80 -13.39
CA ALA A 161 9.89 -21.16 -13.80
C ALA A 161 10.74 -21.91 -12.76
N TRP A 162 11.50 -21.19 -11.94
CA TRP A 162 12.53 -21.76 -11.07
C TRP A 162 12.14 -21.77 -9.60
N VAL A 163 11.50 -20.71 -9.11
CA VAL A 163 11.12 -20.55 -7.70
C VAL A 163 9.71 -21.10 -7.44
N HIS A 164 8.81 -20.98 -8.42
CA HIS A 164 7.40 -21.33 -8.26
C HIS A 164 7.02 -22.62 -9.01
N VAL A 165 7.89 -23.62 -8.95
CA VAL A 165 7.77 -24.89 -9.70
C VAL A 165 6.44 -25.62 -9.41
N SER A 166 5.97 -25.61 -8.17
CA SER A 166 4.72 -26.29 -7.79
C SER A 166 3.46 -25.49 -8.15
N SER A 167 3.52 -24.16 -8.17
CA SER A 167 2.36 -23.29 -8.38
C SER A 167 2.15 -22.94 -9.86
N PHE A 168 3.24 -22.76 -10.61
CA PHE A 168 3.21 -22.32 -12.02
C PHE A 168 3.92 -23.27 -12.99
N ALA A 169 4.73 -24.22 -12.50
CA ALA A 169 5.31 -25.35 -13.25
C ALA A 169 6.05 -25.00 -14.54
N GLY A 170 6.62 -23.79 -14.65
CA GLY A 170 7.38 -23.38 -15.82
C GLY A 170 6.58 -23.20 -17.11
N ALA A 171 5.29 -23.54 -17.17
CA ALA A 171 4.41 -23.66 -18.34
C ALA A 171 4.55 -22.57 -19.45
N GLY A 172 5.60 -22.65 -20.27
CA GLY A 172 5.94 -21.68 -21.32
C GLY A 172 6.59 -20.39 -20.81
N THR A 173 7.23 -20.45 -19.64
CA THR A 173 7.80 -19.29 -18.94
C THR A 173 9.33 -19.25 -18.92
N ASP A 174 9.95 -20.34 -19.35
CA ASP A 174 11.38 -20.66 -19.29
C ASP A 174 12.19 -20.05 -20.44
N ASP A 175 11.61 -19.88 -21.63
CA ASP A 175 12.30 -19.39 -22.84
C ASP A 175 11.57 -18.24 -23.58
N GLY A 176 10.33 -17.93 -23.22
CA GLY A 176 9.52 -16.89 -23.88
C GLY A 176 10.05 -15.47 -23.65
N GLN A 177 10.22 -14.72 -24.74
CA GLN A 177 10.66 -13.31 -24.71
C GLN A 177 9.69 -12.44 -23.90
N LEU A 178 10.26 -11.50 -23.15
CA LEU A 178 9.51 -10.51 -22.39
C LEU A 178 9.45 -9.18 -23.16
N ASP A 179 8.27 -8.59 -23.16
CA ASP A 179 8.04 -7.21 -23.60
C ASP A 179 8.25 -6.27 -22.42
N LEU A 180 9.03 -5.21 -22.65
CA LEU A 180 9.30 -4.19 -21.65
C LEU A 180 8.72 -2.86 -22.13
N HIS A 181 7.87 -2.27 -21.30
CA HIS A 181 7.33 -0.94 -21.54
C HIS A 181 7.66 -0.04 -20.36
N ARG A 182 8.45 1.01 -20.61
CA ARG A 182 8.80 2.01 -19.61
C ARG A 182 7.86 3.19 -19.73
N THR A 183 7.42 3.69 -18.58
CA THR A 183 6.59 4.90 -18.46
C THR A 183 7.31 5.90 -17.56
N GLU A 184 6.81 7.12 -17.48
CA GLU A 184 7.34 8.13 -16.55
C GLU A 184 7.17 7.71 -15.07
N SER A 185 6.15 6.91 -14.77
CA SER A 185 5.77 6.53 -13.41
C SER A 185 6.08 5.07 -13.05
N GLY A 186 6.78 4.32 -13.92
CA GLY A 186 7.01 2.90 -13.69
C GLY A 186 7.44 2.09 -14.91
N VAL A 187 7.49 0.77 -14.72
CA VAL A 187 7.88 -0.20 -15.74
C VAL A 187 6.87 -1.35 -15.76
N THR A 188 6.48 -1.78 -16.95
CA THR A 188 5.68 -2.99 -17.18
C THR A 188 6.55 -4.01 -17.89
N VAL A 189 6.52 -5.25 -17.40
CA VAL A 189 7.12 -6.43 -18.01
C VAL A 189 6.01 -7.44 -18.26
N SER A 190 5.83 -7.86 -19.51
CA SER A 190 4.75 -8.79 -19.86
C SER A 190 5.11 -9.73 -20.99
N ARG A 191 4.30 -10.78 -21.16
CA ARG A 191 4.27 -11.62 -22.36
C ARG A 191 2.94 -12.33 -22.50
N TRP A 192 2.58 -12.65 -23.74
CA TRP A 192 1.55 -13.65 -24.02
C TRP A 192 2.17 -15.04 -24.17
N ILE A 193 1.49 -16.04 -23.64
CA ILE A 193 1.83 -17.46 -23.75
C ILE A 193 0.66 -18.14 -24.43
N TYR A 194 0.88 -18.71 -25.62
CA TYR A 194 -0.18 -19.20 -26.49
C TYR A 194 -0.29 -20.72 -26.48
N GLY A 195 -1.53 -21.23 -26.53
CA GLY A 195 -1.80 -22.67 -26.71
C GLY A 195 -1.23 -23.57 -25.62
N GLN A 196 -1.07 -23.07 -24.38
CA GLN A 196 -0.57 -23.84 -23.26
C GLN A 196 -1.67 -24.14 -22.25
N LEU A 197 -1.51 -25.20 -21.45
CA LEU A 197 -2.46 -25.45 -20.36
C LEU A 197 -2.44 -24.30 -19.35
N PRO A 198 -3.58 -24.00 -18.69
CA PRO A 198 -3.59 -23.15 -17.52
C PRO A 198 -2.57 -23.64 -16.50
N SER A 199 -1.87 -22.71 -15.85
CA SER A 199 -0.94 -23.05 -14.78
C SER A 199 -1.68 -23.75 -13.64
N PRO A 200 -1.03 -24.65 -12.87
CA PRO A 200 -1.69 -25.45 -11.84
C PRO A 200 -2.56 -24.66 -10.86
N TYR A 201 -2.11 -23.48 -10.45
CA TYR A 201 -2.87 -22.61 -9.54
C TYR A 201 -4.22 -22.13 -10.13
N TYR A 202 -4.28 -21.86 -11.44
CA TYR A 202 -5.43 -21.24 -12.09
C TYR A 202 -6.34 -22.24 -12.84
N SER A 203 -5.91 -23.50 -13.01
CA SER A 203 -6.66 -24.51 -13.76
C SER A 203 -8.07 -24.77 -13.21
N GLY A 204 -8.25 -24.68 -11.89
CA GLY A 204 -9.56 -24.82 -11.24
C GLY A 204 -10.39 -23.53 -11.17
N LEU A 205 -9.83 -22.39 -11.60
CA LEU A 205 -10.48 -21.08 -11.53
C LEU A 205 -11.03 -20.61 -12.88
N VAL A 206 -10.46 -21.12 -13.98
CA VAL A 206 -10.94 -20.80 -15.34
C VAL A 206 -12.27 -21.48 -15.63
N LYS A 207 -13.11 -20.84 -16.45
CA LYS A 207 -14.45 -21.33 -16.83
C LYS A 207 -14.47 -22.15 -18.12
N PHE A 208 -13.31 -22.62 -18.57
CA PHE A 208 -13.13 -23.37 -19.81
C PHE A 208 -12.15 -24.52 -19.58
N GLU A 209 -12.12 -25.48 -20.51
CA GLU A 209 -11.22 -26.65 -20.46
C GLU A 209 -10.17 -26.61 -21.56
N GLY A 210 -9.07 -27.34 -21.36
CA GLY A 210 -8.01 -27.50 -22.36
C GLY A 210 -6.97 -26.39 -22.34
N GLN A 211 -6.30 -26.20 -23.49
CA GLN A 211 -5.28 -25.18 -23.68
C GLN A 211 -5.89 -23.77 -23.67
N CYS A 212 -5.07 -22.77 -23.39
CA CYS A 212 -5.43 -21.37 -23.29
C CYS A 212 -4.33 -20.46 -23.79
N ASP A 213 -4.72 -19.22 -24.09
CA ASP A 213 -3.79 -18.11 -24.20
C ASP A 213 -3.77 -17.37 -22.87
N ARG A 214 -2.56 -17.01 -22.42
CA ARG A 214 -2.35 -16.36 -21.13
C ARG A 214 -1.50 -15.11 -21.24
N LEU A 215 -1.97 -14.01 -20.66
CA LEU A 215 -1.14 -12.84 -20.38
C LEU A 215 -0.48 -13.01 -19.03
N GLN A 216 0.84 -12.95 -19.01
CA GLN A 216 1.63 -12.71 -17.82
C GLN A 216 2.02 -11.22 -17.79
N HIS A 217 1.55 -10.45 -16.82
CA HIS A 217 1.78 -9.00 -16.75
C HIS A 217 2.17 -8.57 -15.34
N TYR A 218 3.32 -7.91 -15.23
CA TYR A 218 3.93 -7.42 -14.00
C TYR A 218 4.23 -5.94 -14.19
N GLU A 219 3.64 -5.11 -13.35
CA GLU A 219 3.79 -3.65 -13.42
C GLU A 219 4.30 -3.13 -12.09
N LEU A 220 5.43 -2.42 -12.12
CA LEU A 220 5.95 -1.68 -10.98
C LEU A 220 5.68 -0.20 -11.20
N ARG A 221 4.88 0.39 -10.31
CA ARG A 221 4.69 1.84 -10.17
C ARG A 221 5.56 2.37 -9.05
N ILE A 222 6.23 3.48 -9.33
CA ILE A 222 7.05 4.20 -8.34
C ILE A 222 6.11 4.66 -7.20
N PRO A 223 6.50 4.50 -5.93
CA PRO A 223 7.83 4.10 -5.48
C PRO A 223 8.00 2.59 -5.33
N SER A 224 6.94 1.85 -5.03
CA SER A 224 7.02 0.41 -4.69
C SER A 224 5.67 -0.29 -4.76
N ILE A 225 4.88 -0.01 -5.80
CA ILE A 225 3.54 -0.59 -5.97
C ILE A 225 3.60 -1.58 -7.13
N ALA A 226 3.35 -2.85 -6.85
CA ALA A 226 3.28 -3.89 -7.87
C ALA A 226 1.83 -4.21 -8.24
N ILE A 227 1.51 -4.20 -9.53
CA ILE A 227 0.25 -4.67 -10.10
C ILE A 227 0.55 -5.87 -10.98
N ASN A 228 0.06 -7.03 -10.56
CA ASN A 228 0.15 -8.26 -11.35
C ASN A 228 -1.19 -8.57 -11.97
N LYS A 229 -1.21 -8.77 -13.29
CA LYS A 229 -2.39 -9.17 -14.05
C LYS A 229 -2.12 -10.52 -14.70
N SER A 230 -3.04 -11.45 -14.50
CA SER A 230 -3.02 -12.75 -15.17
C SER A 230 -4.34 -12.91 -15.92
N VAL A 231 -4.29 -12.92 -17.24
CA VAL A 231 -5.47 -13.09 -18.09
C VAL A 231 -5.41 -14.47 -18.72
N TYR A 232 -6.53 -15.18 -18.74
CA TYR A 232 -6.67 -16.50 -19.32
C TYR A 232 -7.86 -16.50 -20.27
N THR A 233 -7.63 -16.88 -21.51
CA THR A 233 -8.68 -16.92 -22.55
C THR A 233 -8.61 -18.24 -23.32
N PRO A 234 -9.71 -18.68 -23.94
CA PRO A 234 -9.66 -19.77 -24.92
C PRO A 234 -8.59 -19.50 -26.00
N VAL A 235 -8.01 -20.57 -26.54
CA VAL A 235 -6.99 -20.47 -27.60
C VAL A 235 -7.51 -19.65 -28.79
N GLY A 236 -6.68 -18.73 -29.28
CA GLY A 236 -6.97 -17.85 -30.41
C GLY A 236 -7.81 -16.61 -30.06
N THR A 237 -8.06 -16.37 -28.77
CA THR A 237 -8.85 -15.21 -28.30
C THR A 237 -8.10 -14.29 -27.35
N GLY A 238 -6.86 -14.65 -27.00
CA GLY A 238 -5.98 -13.83 -26.18
C GLY A 238 -5.01 -13.00 -27.00
N GLY A 239 -4.56 -11.88 -26.43
CA GLY A 239 -3.62 -10.95 -27.04
C GLY A 239 -4.24 -9.97 -28.04
N PRO A 240 -3.62 -8.80 -28.22
CA PRO A 240 -3.73 -8.07 -29.48
C PRO A 240 -3.03 -8.82 -30.62
#